data_AF-B7FYX4-F1
#
_entry.id   AF-B7FYX4-F1
#
_cell.length_a   1.000
_cell.length_b   1.000
_cell.length_c   1.000
_cell.angle_alpha   90.00
_cell.angle_beta   90.00
_cell.angle_gamma   90.00
#
_symmetry.space_group_name_H-M   'P 1'
#
loop_
_entity.id
_entity.type
_entity.pdbx_description
1 polymer ?
#
loop_
_entity_poly.entity_id
_entity_poly.type
_entity_poly.pdbx_seq_one_letter_code
_entity_poly.pdbx_strand_id
1 'polypeptide(L)'
;EWASAYQSTHSLAVTEYFCENVEGTVPSDIRGDFFKAGPGNMERGGKRYRHVLDGDGFVAMFRFRDGLVSYTGRFVETEYYREEEAADSILYRNVFGTERCGAFLTKAFDLAIKNCANTNILKWGDRLFALWEGGRPYELDPNTLETLSQKKCGPFRELGDQF
;
A
#
# COMPACT_ATOMS: atom_id res chain seq x y z
N GLU A 1 -23.22 1.37 -4.96
CA GLU A 1 -22.86 2.51 -5.84
C GLU A 1 -21.38 2.46 -6.17
N TRP A 2 -20.93 3.05 -7.29
CA TRP A 2 -19.53 3.02 -7.71
C TRP A 2 -18.60 3.85 -6.80
N ALA A 3 -19.08 4.97 -6.27
CA ALA A 3 -18.27 5.89 -5.48
C ALA A 3 -17.74 5.29 -4.17
N SER A 4 -18.39 4.26 -3.62
CA SER A 4 -17.93 3.57 -2.41
C SER A 4 -16.59 2.85 -2.60
N ALA A 5 -16.22 2.52 -3.85
CA ALA A 5 -14.91 1.93 -4.16
C ALA A 5 -13.73 2.89 -3.92
N TYR A 6 -14.01 4.19 -3.71
CA TYR A 6 -13.01 5.23 -3.46
C TYR A 6 -13.16 5.86 -2.07
N GLN A 7 -13.67 5.10 -1.11
CA GLN A 7 -13.58 5.46 0.30
C GLN A 7 -12.25 4.95 0.87
N SER A 8 -11.76 5.58 1.94
CA SER A 8 -10.65 5.02 2.68
C SER A 8 -10.99 3.62 3.18
N THR A 9 -9.99 2.76 3.16
CA THR A 9 -10.01 1.42 3.72
C THR A 9 -10.48 1.51 5.17
N HIS A 10 -11.53 0.74 5.47
CA HIS A 10 -12.06 0.66 6.82
C HIS A 10 -10.99 0.10 7.77
N SER A 11 -10.93 0.59 9.01
CA SER A 11 -9.93 0.13 10.01
C SER A 11 -9.95 -1.39 10.19
N LEU A 12 -11.12 -2.02 10.09
CA LEU A 12 -11.30 -3.48 10.14
C LEU A 12 -10.62 -4.26 9.00
N ALA A 13 -10.24 -3.62 7.89
CA ALA A 13 -9.47 -4.28 6.84
C ALA A 13 -7.95 -4.26 7.14
N VAL A 14 -7.48 -3.48 8.12
CA VAL A 14 -6.10 -3.55 8.62
C VAL A 14 -6.03 -4.65 9.68
N THR A 15 -5.96 -5.90 9.25
CA THR A 15 -6.11 -7.06 10.12
C THR A 15 -5.55 -8.33 9.47
N GLU A 16 -5.58 -9.44 10.22
CA GLU A 16 -5.31 -10.79 9.75
C GLU A 16 -6.40 -11.75 10.28
N TYR A 17 -7.01 -12.55 9.41
CA TYR A 17 -8.02 -13.54 9.79
C TYR A 17 -8.20 -14.65 8.75
N PHE A 18 -8.80 -15.77 9.16
CA PHE A 18 -9.31 -16.79 8.23
C PHE A 18 -10.67 -16.39 7.70
N CYS A 19 -10.88 -16.48 6.38
CA CYS A 19 -12.18 -16.12 5.80
C CYS A 19 -13.20 -17.22 6.10
N GLU A 20 -14.14 -16.94 7.00
CA GLU A 20 -15.18 -17.89 7.40
C GLU A 20 -16.38 -17.89 6.44
N ASN A 21 -16.69 -16.75 5.83
CA ASN A 21 -17.81 -16.59 4.92
C ASN A 21 -17.35 -16.81 3.46
N VAL A 22 -17.21 -18.08 3.08
CA VAL A 22 -16.83 -18.49 1.72
C VAL A 22 -18.05 -19.12 1.03
N GLU A 23 -18.47 -18.53 -0.08
CA GLU A 23 -19.47 -19.12 -0.96
C GLU A 23 -18.80 -20.12 -1.92
N GLY A 24 -19.28 -21.36 -1.95
CA GLY A 24 -18.71 -22.43 -2.78
C GLY A 24 -17.59 -23.20 -2.07
N THR A 25 -16.54 -23.57 -2.79
CA THR A 25 -15.42 -24.35 -2.24
C THR A 25 -14.11 -23.85 -2.82
N VAL A 26 -13.14 -23.57 -1.94
CA VAL A 26 -11.77 -23.26 -2.37
C VAL A 26 -11.12 -24.55 -2.87
N PRO A 27 -10.65 -24.61 -4.12
CA PRO A 27 -9.97 -25.80 -4.65
C PRO A 27 -8.72 -26.14 -3.84
N SER A 28 -8.55 -27.42 -3.47
CA SER A 28 -7.45 -27.88 -2.62
C SER A 28 -6.08 -27.90 -3.33
N ASP A 29 -6.08 -27.83 -4.66
CA ASP A 29 -4.91 -27.75 -5.53
C ASP A 29 -4.39 -26.31 -5.69
N ILE A 30 -5.18 -25.29 -5.34
CA ILE A 30 -4.69 -23.90 -5.28
C ILE A 30 -3.88 -23.71 -3.99
N ARG A 31 -2.57 -23.54 -4.17
CA ARG A 31 -1.62 -23.27 -3.09
C ARG A 31 -0.73 -22.11 -3.47
N GLY A 32 -0.91 -20.99 -2.78
CA GLY A 32 -0.11 -19.79 -3.03
C GLY A 32 -0.68 -18.58 -2.32
N ASP A 33 -0.02 -17.45 -2.54
CA ASP A 33 -0.38 -16.17 -1.95
C ASP A 33 -0.70 -15.20 -3.09
N PHE A 34 -1.90 -14.63 -3.08
CA PHE A 34 -2.31 -13.60 -4.02
C PHE A 34 -2.17 -12.24 -3.34
N PHE A 35 -1.35 -11.37 -3.93
CA PHE A 35 -1.11 -10.02 -3.43
C PHE A 35 -1.78 -8.98 -4.32
N LYS A 36 -2.35 -7.95 -3.70
CA LYS A 36 -2.91 -6.78 -4.39
C LYS A 36 -2.51 -5.51 -3.66
N ALA A 37 -1.88 -4.59 -4.38
CA ALA A 37 -1.64 -3.22 -3.91
C ALA A 37 -2.64 -2.25 -4.53
N GLY A 38 -2.90 -1.16 -3.84
CA GLY A 38 -3.72 -0.06 -4.32
C GLY A 38 -3.70 1.13 -3.36
N PRO A 39 -4.31 2.27 -3.74
CA PRO A 39 -4.57 3.34 -2.79
C PRO A 39 -5.62 2.88 -1.78
N GLY A 40 -5.26 2.86 -0.50
CA GLY A 40 -6.15 2.50 0.60
C GLY A 40 -6.59 3.68 1.46
N ASN A 41 -5.83 4.77 1.52
CA ASN A 41 -6.28 5.96 2.23
C ASN A 41 -6.59 7.09 1.25
N MET A 42 -7.81 7.62 1.31
CA MET A 42 -8.34 8.65 0.40
C MET A 42 -8.55 10.00 1.08
N GLU A 43 -8.30 10.10 2.39
CA GLU A 43 -8.47 11.33 3.16
C GLU A 43 -7.60 11.34 4.43
N ARG A 44 -7.37 12.52 4.97
CA ARG A 44 -6.60 12.70 6.21
C ARG A 44 -6.94 14.03 6.86
N GLY A 45 -7.09 14.09 8.19
CA GLY A 45 -7.43 15.32 8.90
C GLY A 45 -8.70 15.98 8.38
N GLY A 46 -9.70 15.18 8.00
CA GLY A 46 -10.96 15.66 7.39
C GLY A 46 -10.82 16.23 5.97
N LYS A 47 -9.67 16.06 5.31
CA LYS A 47 -9.44 16.50 3.93
C LYS A 47 -9.32 15.32 2.98
N ARG A 48 -10.20 15.30 1.99
CA ARG A 48 -10.17 14.30 0.92
C ARG A 48 -9.08 14.60 -0.10
N TYR A 49 -8.41 13.56 -0.56
CA TYR A 49 -7.43 13.65 -1.63
C TYR A 49 -8.14 13.98 -2.95
N ARG A 50 -7.51 14.79 -3.79
CA ARG A 50 -8.11 15.23 -5.07
C ARG A 50 -8.13 14.10 -6.11
N HIS A 51 -7.19 13.18 -6.02
CA HIS A 51 -7.06 12.07 -6.96
C HIS A 51 -6.69 10.78 -6.23
N VAL A 52 -7.20 9.66 -6.73
CA VAL A 52 -7.06 8.34 -6.09
C VAL A 52 -5.62 7.86 -6.05
N LEU A 53 -4.81 8.24 -7.05
CA LEU A 53 -3.40 7.88 -7.13
C LEU A 53 -2.52 8.60 -6.09
N ASP A 54 -3.03 9.65 -5.45
CA ASP A 54 -2.32 10.30 -4.33
C ASP A 54 -2.49 9.50 -3.02
N GLY A 55 -3.42 8.54 -2.98
CA GLY A 55 -3.77 7.78 -1.77
C GLY A 55 -2.64 6.92 -1.22
N ASP A 56 -2.58 6.75 0.10
CA ASP A 56 -1.56 5.90 0.74
C ASP A 56 -1.68 4.45 0.30
N GLY A 57 -0.56 3.78 0.07
CA GLY A 57 -0.52 2.39 -0.38
C GLY A 57 -1.03 1.43 0.67
N PHE A 58 -1.95 0.57 0.26
CA PHE A 58 -2.49 -0.53 1.04
C PHE A 58 -2.31 -1.83 0.27
N VAL A 59 -1.87 -2.87 0.96
CA VAL A 59 -1.63 -4.20 0.40
C VAL A 59 -2.54 -5.20 1.08
N ALA A 60 -3.26 -5.97 0.27
CA ALA A 60 -4.02 -7.14 0.67
C ALA A 60 -3.30 -8.41 0.20
N MET A 61 -3.20 -9.40 1.07
CA MET A 61 -2.76 -10.75 0.78
C MET A 61 -3.91 -11.73 1.04
N PHE A 62 -4.14 -12.63 0.10
CA PHE A 62 -4.99 -13.81 0.27
C PHE A 62 -4.13 -15.06 0.18
N ARG A 63 -4.06 -15.84 1.25
CA ARG A 63 -3.23 -17.05 1.33
C ARG A 63 -4.10 -18.29 1.27
N PHE A 64 -3.88 -19.10 0.24
CA PHE A 64 -4.66 -20.31 -0.04
C PHE A 64 -3.86 -21.56 0.36
N ARG A 65 -4.38 -22.36 1.30
CA ARG A 65 -3.77 -23.63 1.72
C ARG A 65 -4.88 -24.61 2.08
N ASP A 66 -4.80 -25.83 1.52
CA ASP A 66 -5.65 -26.96 1.91
C ASP A 66 -7.17 -26.67 1.92
N GLY A 67 -7.66 -25.94 0.91
CA GLY A 67 -9.08 -25.57 0.80
C GLY A 67 -9.52 -24.45 1.75
N LEU A 68 -8.58 -23.78 2.41
CA LEU A 68 -8.81 -22.61 3.26
C LEU A 68 -8.17 -21.37 2.65
N VAL A 69 -8.71 -20.20 2.99
CA VAL A 69 -8.14 -18.90 2.64
C VAL A 69 -8.05 -18.01 3.88
N SER A 70 -6.90 -17.38 4.08
CA SER A 70 -6.72 -16.30 5.04
C SER A 70 -6.46 -14.98 4.33
N TYR A 71 -6.84 -13.89 5.01
CA TYR A 71 -6.64 -12.53 4.57
C TYR A 71 -5.66 -11.82 5.51
N THR A 72 -4.78 -11.01 4.93
CA THR A 72 -3.97 -10.02 5.66
C THR A 72 -4.03 -8.70 4.91
N GLY A 73 -4.32 -7.61 5.61
CA GLY A 73 -4.36 -6.27 5.05
C GLY A 73 -3.49 -5.30 5.85
N ARG A 74 -2.59 -4.57 5.19
CA ARG A 74 -1.73 -3.55 5.83
C ARG A 74 -1.49 -2.35 4.93
N PHE A 75 -1.36 -1.19 5.55
CA PHE A 75 -0.76 -0.03 4.88
C PHE A 75 0.74 -0.22 4.70
N VAL A 76 1.28 0.28 3.61
CA VAL A 76 2.72 0.40 3.42
C VAL A 76 3.18 1.59 4.25
N GLU A 77 3.91 1.32 5.33
CA GLU A 77 4.35 2.34 6.27
C GLU A 77 5.58 3.08 5.75
N THR A 78 5.37 3.86 4.68
CA THR A 78 6.37 4.81 4.21
C THR A 78 6.65 5.86 5.28
N GLU A 79 7.80 6.52 5.19
CA GLU A 79 8.12 7.64 6.11
C GLU A 79 7.04 8.72 6.04
N TYR A 80 6.56 9.03 4.83
CA TYR A 80 5.47 9.97 4.59
C TYR A 80 4.17 9.52 5.25
N TYR A 81 3.79 8.25 5.09
CA TYR A 81 2.58 7.70 5.73
C TYR A 81 2.67 7.84 7.25
N ARG A 82 3.78 7.42 7.86
CA ARG A 82 3.97 7.45 9.32
C ARG A 82 3.87 8.87 9.88
N GLU A 83 4.50 9.84 9.22
CA GLU A 83 4.46 11.24 9.67
C GLU A 83 3.09 11.88 9.49
N GLU A 84 2.45 11.65 8.35
CA GLU A 84 1.10 12.16 8.09
C GLU A 84 0.05 11.49 8.98
N GLU A 85 0.22 10.21 9.31
CA GLU A 85 -0.59 9.48 10.29
C GLU A 85 -0.45 10.07 11.69
N ALA A 86 0.79 10.29 12.15
CA ALA A 86 1.02 10.86 13.46
C ALA A 86 0.49 12.30 13.60
N ALA A 87 0.50 13.07 12.51
CA ALA A 87 0.02 14.46 12.48
C ALA A 87 -1.48 14.59 12.14
N ASP A 88 -2.12 13.51 11.70
CA ASP A 88 -3.45 13.50 11.05
C ASP A 88 -3.62 14.66 10.05
N SER A 89 -2.64 14.83 9.15
CA SER A 89 -2.62 15.94 8.21
C SER A 89 -1.85 15.60 6.94
N ILE A 90 -2.26 16.17 5.80
CA ILE A 90 -1.52 16.06 4.54
C ILE A 90 -0.32 17.00 4.62
N LEU A 91 0.86 16.46 4.91
CA LEU A 91 2.09 17.22 5.12
C LEU A 91 2.87 17.38 3.82
N TYR A 92 2.72 16.44 2.88
CA TYR A 92 3.56 16.35 1.70
C TYR A 92 2.83 16.71 0.41
N ARG A 93 3.60 17.17 -0.59
CA ARG A 93 3.08 17.42 -1.93
C ARG A 93 2.81 16.10 -2.64
N ASN A 94 1.68 16.04 -3.35
CA ASN A 94 1.30 14.89 -4.15
C ASN A 94 1.34 15.22 -5.65
N VAL A 95 1.40 14.19 -6.49
CA VAL A 95 1.61 14.34 -7.94
C VAL A 95 0.33 14.77 -8.65
N PHE A 96 -0.83 14.26 -8.24
CA PHE A 96 -2.09 14.40 -8.98
C PHE A 96 -3.01 15.50 -8.41
N GLY A 97 -2.41 16.48 -7.75
CA GLY A 97 -3.08 17.74 -7.40
C GLY A 97 -3.60 17.84 -5.96
N THR A 98 -3.44 16.81 -5.13
CA THR A 98 -3.72 16.93 -3.68
C THR A 98 -2.74 17.89 -3.02
N GLU A 99 -3.27 18.96 -2.44
CA GLU A 99 -2.48 19.99 -1.78
C GLU A 99 -2.19 19.66 -0.32
N ARG A 100 -0.95 19.87 0.10
CA ARG A 100 -0.58 19.82 1.51
C ARG A 100 -1.21 20.94 2.32
N CYS A 101 -1.44 20.67 3.60
CA CYS A 101 -1.86 21.63 4.60
C CYS A 101 -0.77 22.69 4.86
N GLY A 102 -1.20 23.87 5.29
CA GLY A 102 -0.30 24.98 5.67
C GLY A 102 -0.38 26.21 4.76
N ALA A 103 0.31 27.28 5.18
CA ALA A 103 0.33 28.57 4.52
C ALA A 103 1.07 28.54 3.17
N PHE A 104 0.76 29.46 2.25
CA PHE A 104 1.41 29.50 0.93
C PHE A 104 2.94 29.60 1.02
N LEU A 105 3.46 30.43 1.92
CA LEU A 105 4.91 30.63 2.09
C LEU A 105 5.64 29.36 2.53
N THR A 106 5.01 28.53 3.38
CA THR A 106 5.62 27.25 3.77
C THR A 106 5.63 26.28 2.59
N LYS A 107 4.62 26.35 1.71
CA LYS A 107 4.47 25.50 0.51
C LYS A 107 5.40 25.84 -0.66
N ALA A 108 5.76 27.12 -0.83
CA ALA A 108 6.36 27.60 -2.08
C ALA A 108 7.74 27.02 -2.43
N PHE A 109 8.51 26.57 -1.43
CA PHE A 109 9.90 26.11 -1.62
C PHE A 109 10.10 24.61 -1.37
N ASP A 110 9.03 23.89 -1.01
CA ASP A 110 9.10 22.45 -0.76
C ASP A 110 8.70 21.67 -2.01
N LEU A 111 9.71 21.08 -2.65
CA LEU A 111 9.59 20.31 -3.87
C LEU A 111 9.55 18.80 -3.62
N ALA A 112 9.60 18.36 -2.36
CA ALA A 112 9.56 16.93 -2.04
C ALA A 112 8.19 16.35 -2.41
N ILE A 113 8.20 15.24 -3.13
CA ILE A 113 7.00 14.51 -3.55
C ILE A 113 6.89 13.25 -2.69
N LYS A 114 5.71 13.04 -2.12
CA LYS A 114 5.38 11.82 -1.37
C LYS A 114 5.49 10.59 -2.26
N ASN A 115 6.19 9.56 -1.76
CA ASN A 115 6.10 8.21 -2.30
C ASN A 115 4.98 7.47 -1.56
N CYS A 116 3.88 7.20 -2.25
CA CYS A 116 2.71 6.52 -1.68
C CYS A 116 2.76 4.99 -1.78
N ALA A 117 3.71 4.41 -2.51
CA ALA A 117 3.91 2.95 -2.62
C ALA A 117 2.61 2.16 -2.95
N ASN A 118 1.76 2.68 -3.83
CA ASN A 118 0.36 2.23 -3.98
C ASN A 118 0.02 1.56 -5.33
N THR A 119 0.94 1.50 -6.28
CA THR A 119 0.61 1.17 -7.68
C THR A 119 0.58 -0.32 -7.94
N ASN A 120 1.62 -1.04 -7.50
CA ASN A 120 1.75 -2.46 -7.78
C ASN A 120 2.54 -3.19 -6.70
N ILE A 121 2.48 -4.52 -6.72
CA ILE A 121 3.20 -5.41 -5.82
C ILE A 121 3.98 -6.44 -6.65
N LEU A 122 5.24 -6.68 -6.30
CA LEU A 122 6.09 -7.67 -6.96
C LEU A 122 6.67 -8.63 -5.93
N LYS A 123 6.29 -9.91 -6.04
CA LYS A 123 7.00 -11.01 -5.36
C LYS A 123 8.10 -11.53 -6.29
N TRP A 124 9.33 -11.63 -5.77
CA TRP A 124 10.44 -12.23 -6.50
C TRP A 124 11.37 -12.98 -5.57
N GLY A 125 11.53 -14.28 -5.81
CA GLY A 125 12.16 -15.18 -4.85
C GLY A 125 11.49 -15.01 -3.48
N ASP A 126 12.31 -14.85 -2.44
CA ASP A 126 11.84 -14.68 -1.07
C ASP A 126 11.45 -13.24 -0.71
N ARG A 127 11.55 -12.29 -1.65
CA ARG A 127 11.32 -10.86 -1.39
C ARG A 127 9.99 -10.37 -1.95
N LEU A 128 9.41 -9.34 -1.33
CA LEU A 128 8.14 -8.72 -1.73
C LEU A 128 8.30 -7.20 -1.77
N PHE A 129 7.89 -6.55 -2.84
CA PHE A 129 8.08 -5.11 -3.06
C PHE A 129 6.78 -4.40 -3.39
N ALA A 130 6.44 -3.35 -2.64
CA ALA A 130 5.44 -2.36 -3.02
C ALA A 130 6.08 -1.30 -3.93
N LEU A 131 5.45 -1.08 -5.07
CA LEU A 131 5.97 -0.26 -6.17
C LEU A 131 5.10 0.98 -6.36
N TRP A 132 5.75 2.08 -6.78
CA TRP A 132 5.11 3.31 -7.21
C TRP A 132 5.92 3.94 -8.34
N GLU A 133 5.26 4.48 -9.37
CA GLU A 133 5.91 4.88 -10.63
C GLU A 133 6.93 6.01 -10.45
N GLY A 134 6.70 6.89 -9.49
CA GLY A 134 7.54 8.07 -9.26
C GLY A 134 8.71 7.85 -8.31
N GLY A 135 8.92 6.64 -7.77
CA GLY A 135 9.82 6.47 -6.64
C GLY A 135 10.38 5.07 -6.44
N ARG A 136 11.16 4.96 -5.38
CA ARG A 136 11.83 3.72 -4.99
C ARG A 136 10.86 2.74 -4.35
N PRO A 137 11.07 1.42 -4.52
CA PRO A 137 10.19 0.43 -3.94
C PRO A 137 10.40 0.31 -2.42
N TYR A 138 9.33 -0.09 -1.73
CA TYR A 138 9.39 -0.52 -0.33
C TYR A 138 9.38 -2.04 -0.28
N GLU A 139 10.33 -2.64 0.43
CA GLU A 139 10.30 -4.07 0.71
C GLU A 139 9.38 -4.34 1.90
N LEU A 140 8.55 -5.38 1.75
CA LEU A 140 7.65 -5.88 2.76
C LEU A 140 8.04 -7.31 3.15
N ASP A 141 7.71 -7.70 4.37
CA ASP A 141 7.73 -9.11 4.75
C ASP A 141 6.65 -9.87 3.94
N PRO A 142 7.00 -10.96 3.23
CA PRO A 142 6.05 -11.66 2.37
C PRO A 142 4.97 -12.44 3.13
N ASN A 143 5.13 -12.65 4.43
CA ASN A 143 4.19 -13.39 5.28
C ASN A 143 3.31 -12.47 6.11
N THR A 144 3.84 -11.34 6.58
CA THR A 144 3.13 -10.43 7.48
C THR A 144 2.67 -9.14 6.81
N LEU A 145 3.23 -8.79 5.65
CA LEU A 145 3.11 -7.49 4.96
C LEU A 145 3.70 -6.31 5.74
N GLU A 146 4.48 -6.56 6.80
CA GLU A 146 5.16 -5.50 7.55
C GLU A 146 6.17 -4.78 6.66
N THR A 147 6.20 -3.44 6.76
CA THR A 147 7.11 -2.63 5.96
C THR A 147 8.53 -2.69 6.53
N LEU A 148 9.47 -3.26 5.76
CA LEU A 148 10.84 -3.43 6.20
C LEU A 148 11.68 -2.17 5.95
N SER A 149 11.80 -1.75 4.68
CA SER A 149 12.60 -0.58 4.31
C SER A 149 12.37 -0.14 2.87
N GLN A 150 12.61 1.14 2.58
CA GLN A 150 12.74 1.62 1.20
C GLN A 150 14.08 1.17 0.62
N LYS A 151 14.06 0.69 -0.63
CA LYS A 151 15.26 0.20 -1.31
C LYS A 151 15.91 1.25 -2.17
N LYS A 152 17.24 1.19 -2.25
CA LYS A 152 18.03 2.16 -3.03
C LYS A 152 17.96 1.86 -4.53
N CYS A 153 17.74 0.60 -4.88
CA CYS A 153 17.68 0.12 -6.26
C CYS A 153 16.29 -0.42 -6.57
N GLY A 154 15.94 -0.47 -7.85
CA GLY A 154 14.81 -1.27 -8.31
C GLY A 154 15.02 -2.75 -8.01
N PRO A 155 13.93 -3.54 -7.96
CA PRO A 155 13.97 -4.95 -7.56
C PRO A 155 15.06 -5.71 -8.33
N PHE A 156 15.12 -5.58 -9.65
CA PHE A 156 16.05 -6.31 -10.50
C PHE A 156 17.55 -6.12 -10.20
N ARG A 157 17.96 -4.99 -9.57
CA ARG A 157 19.37 -4.79 -9.18
C ARG A 157 19.70 -5.35 -7.80
N GLU A 158 18.72 -5.46 -6.90
CA GLU A 158 18.94 -6.09 -5.60
C GLU A 158 18.72 -7.60 -5.60
N LEU A 159 18.13 -8.15 -6.67
CA LEU A 159 17.70 -9.54 -6.71
C LEU A 159 18.74 -10.52 -7.26
N GLY A 160 19.86 -10.02 -7.81
CA GLY A 160 20.84 -10.87 -8.51
C GLY A 160 20.26 -11.52 -9.77
N ASP A 161 21.11 -12.17 -10.56
CA ASP A 161 20.65 -12.93 -11.74
C ASP A 161 19.69 -14.02 -11.28
N GLN A 162 18.54 -14.16 -11.96
CA GLN A 162 17.78 -15.40 -11.88
C GLN A 162 18.66 -16.45 -12.53
N PHE A 163 19.43 -17.25 -11.79
CA PHE A 163 19.87 -18.62 -12.07
C PHE A 163 20.92 -19.03 -11.03
#